data_AF-A0A433P7D4-F1
#
_entry.id   AF-A0A433P7D4-F1
#
_cell.length_a   1.000
_cell.length_b   1.000
_cell.length_c   1.000
_cell.angle_alpha   90.00
_cell.angle_beta   90.00
_cell.angle_gamma   90.00
#
_symmetry.space_group_name_H-M   'P 1'
#
loop_
_entity.id
_entity.type
_entity.pdbx_description
1 polymer ?
#
loop_
_entity_poly.entity_id
_entity_poly.type
_entity_poly.pdbx_seq_one_letter_code
_entity_poly.pdbx_strand_id
1 'polypeptide(L)'
;CVCFPIVTYTQSPNSRPSLEYTRVKITDCSDGCDYINASFVQYPDSTSGMSPVSSTDYLPRSMETSGKRKPGGRTRRQNRRYIVTQGPLPTTFVDFWKVVWEQRSRIIVMLTREEEMNRSLSLPQTKCHCYWPSTPYQPTAYGPLKVTLLTETRLTVSSSEDVIIIRQLTISHTSSPAGTSARTITHLQYTGWQDFAVPDNPVGCLRLIHLTNQAQTLYEKESAEDQREKENEGIDAATAAKDTEVGPMIVHCSAGCGRSGAFCTIDTVMRKMAGLDRLDGGEGTETDDEEQEEARRATEAEGVVDLLYETVERFREQRVSMVQTLRQYVFCYEAVMWWTLGYGSPKEEAGEGLAIEMDEE
;
A
#
# COMPACT_ATOMS: atom_id res chain seq x y z
N CYS A 1 19.37 -28.91 -3.08
CA CYS A 1 17.93 -29.19 -2.91
C CYS A 1 17.48 -28.62 -1.57
N VAL A 2 17.05 -27.36 -1.53
CA VAL A 2 16.45 -26.76 -0.34
C VAL A 2 14.94 -27.00 -0.44
N CYS A 3 14.39 -27.82 0.46
CA CYS A 3 12.97 -28.08 0.54
C CYS A 3 12.26 -26.82 1.06
N PHE A 4 11.49 -26.15 0.20
CA PHE A 4 10.55 -25.11 0.59
C PHE A 4 9.33 -25.75 1.25
N PRO A 5 8.97 -25.44 2.51
CA PRO A 5 7.64 -25.73 3.02
C PRO A 5 6.67 -24.74 2.37
N ILE A 6 6.09 -25.12 1.23
CA ILE A 6 4.91 -24.43 0.70
C ILE A 6 3.76 -24.79 1.64
N VAL A 7 3.51 -23.96 2.64
CA VAL A 7 2.33 -24.09 3.48
C VAL A 7 1.11 -23.70 2.64
N THR A 8 0.47 -24.69 2.03
CA THR A 8 -0.86 -24.54 1.44
C THR A 8 -1.88 -24.62 2.58
N TYR A 9 -2.22 -23.49 3.19
CA TYR A 9 -3.38 -23.44 4.09
C TYR A 9 -4.66 -23.58 3.25
N THR A 10 -5.30 -24.74 3.29
CA THR A 10 -6.69 -24.89 2.87
C THR A 10 -7.57 -24.14 3.87
N GLN A 11 -8.01 -22.93 3.53
CA GLN A 11 -8.89 -22.16 4.40
C GLN A 11 -10.29 -22.78 4.45
N SER A 12 -10.79 -22.98 5.67
CA SER A 12 -12.18 -23.30 5.96
C SER A 12 -13.09 -22.12 5.58
N PRO A 13 -14.31 -22.36 5.06
CA PRO A 13 -15.23 -21.29 4.67
C PRO A 13 -15.68 -20.38 5.83
N ASN A 14 -15.34 -20.70 7.09
CA ASN A 14 -15.66 -19.91 8.29
C ASN A 14 -14.45 -19.25 8.97
N SER A 15 -13.22 -19.35 8.43
CA SER A 15 -12.06 -18.67 9.02
C SER A 15 -11.95 -17.23 8.53
N ARG A 16 -11.77 -16.26 9.43
CA ARG A 16 -11.34 -14.90 9.05
C ARG A 16 -9.94 -15.00 8.43
N PRO A 17 -9.76 -14.67 7.13
CA PRO A 17 -8.46 -14.79 6.46
C PRO A 17 -7.39 -13.80 6.95
N SER A 18 -7.78 -12.66 7.54
CA SER A 18 -6.85 -11.68 8.11
C SER A 18 -6.53 -12.00 9.56
N LEU A 19 -5.27 -11.80 9.96
CA LEU A 19 -4.83 -11.97 11.35
C LEU A 19 -5.40 -10.86 12.21
N GLU A 20 -5.99 -11.19 13.36
CA GLU A 20 -6.73 -10.23 14.20
C GLU A 20 -5.87 -9.04 14.66
N TYR A 21 -4.55 -9.23 14.81
CA TYR A 21 -3.64 -8.19 15.29
C TYR A 21 -3.14 -7.25 14.19
N THR A 22 -3.25 -7.62 12.90
CA THR A 22 -2.90 -6.75 11.77
C THR A 22 -4.11 -6.33 10.95
N ARG A 23 -5.30 -6.89 11.19
CA ARG A 23 -6.47 -6.59 10.37
C ARG A 23 -6.86 -5.12 10.47
N VAL A 24 -7.33 -4.58 9.36
CA VAL A 24 -7.97 -3.26 9.35
C VAL A 24 -9.35 -3.39 9.98
N LYS A 25 -9.68 -2.42 10.84
CA LYS A 25 -11.00 -2.31 11.50
C LYS A 25 -11.67 -1.05 11.00
N ILE A 26 -12.91 -1.17 10.54
CA ILE A 26 -13.71 -0.03 10.10
C ILE A 26 -14.31 0.63 11.34
N THR A 27 -14.13 1.94 11.47
CA THR A 27 -14.60 2.67 12.66
C THR A 27 -16.07 3.05 12.58
N ASP A 28 -16.53 3.46 11.40
CA ASP A 28 -17.92 3.84 11.17
C ASP A 28 -18.74 2.66 10.61
N CYS A 29 -19.24 1.80 11.49
CA CYS A 29 -20.04 0.62 11.12
C CYS A 29 -21.49 0.76 11.57
N SER A 30 -22.35 1.18 10.63
CA SER A 30 -23.81 1.26 10.83
C SER A 30 -24.43 -0.07 11.29
N ASP A 31 -23.84 -1.18 10.88
CA ASP A 31 -24.40 -2.53 11.06
C ASP A 31 -23.65 -3.33 12.15
N GLY A 32 -22.70 -2.68 12.86
CA GLY A 32 -21.92 -3.29 13.93
C GLY A 32 -20.80 -4.25 13.49
N CYS A 33 -20.60 -4.45 12.19
CA CYS A 33 -19.53 -5.28 11.64
C CYS A 33 -18.30 -4.44 11.26
N ASP A 34 -17.25 -4.46 12.08
CA ASP A 34 -15.98 -3.73 11.85
C ASP A 34 -15.02 -4.42 10.86
N TYR A 35 -15.48 -5.48 10.20
CA TYR A 35 -14.62 -6.42 9.49
C TYR A 35 -14.52 -6.13 8.00
N ILE A 36 -13.27 -6.11 7.52
CA ILE A 36 -12.90 -6.21 6.12
C ILE A 36 -11.71 -7.17 6.01
N ASN A 37 -11.61 -7.91 4.90
CA ASN A 37 -10.44 -8.75 4.62
C ASN A 37 -9.25 -7.91 4.13
N ALA A 38 -8.69 -7.13 5.03
CA ALA A 38 -7.51 -6.31 4.82
C ALA A 38 -6.57 -6.41 6.02
N SER A 39 -5.26 -6.28 5.78
CA SER A 39 -4.23 -6.24 6.82
C SER A 39 -3.30 -5.06 6.59
N PHE A 40 -2.92 -4.37 7.66
CA PHE A 40 -1.76 -3.49 7.63
C PHE A 40 -0.50 -4.34 7.41
N VAL A 41 0.34 -3.90 6.48
CA VAL A 41 1.64 -4.50 6.21
C VAL A 41 2.69 -3.40 6.26
N GLN A 42 3.64 -3.56 7.18
CA GLN A 42 4.68 -2.58 7.51
C GLN A 42 6.08 -3.15 7.28
N TYR A 43 7.04 -2.23 7.19
CA TYR A 43 8.46 -2.55 7.22
C TYR A 43 8.85 -3.25 8.53
N PRO A 44 9.76 -4.22 8.47
CA PRO A 44 10.55 -4.54 9.63
C PRO A 44 11.55 -3.41 9.84
N ASP A 45 11.32 -2.56 10.83
CA ASP A 45 12.46 -1.86 11.42
C ASP A 45 13.25 -2.89 12.23
N SER A 46 14.52 -3.02 11.90
CA SER A 46 15.48 -3.90 12.56
C SER A 46 15.77 -3.53 14.02
N THR A 47 15.22 -2.41 14.49
CA THR A 47 15.22 -2.00 15.91
C THR A 47 13.95 -2.37 16.66
N SER A 48 12.91 -2.87 16.00
CA SER A 48 11.66 -3.26 16.65
C SER A 48 11.65 -4.76 16.94
N GLY A 49 12.01 -5.12 18.17
CA GLY A 49 11.44 -6.32 18.77
C GLY A 49 9.93 -6.15 18.73
N MET A 50 9.26 -6.85 17.80
CA MET A 50 7.81 -6.77 17.60
C MET A 50 7.11 -7.10 18.92
N SER A 51 6.72 -6.06 19.67
CA SER A 51 5.71 -6.25 20.71
C SER A 51 4.39 -6.53 20.01
N PRO A 52 3.61 -7.52 20.47
CA PRO A 52 2.31 -7.80 19.91
C PRO A 52 1.49 -6.51 19.97
N VAL A 53 0.90 -6.15 18.83
CA VAL A 53 0.07 -4.97 18.63
C VAL A 53 -0.91 -4.88 19.80
N SER A 54 -0.66 -3.97 20.75
CA SER A 54 -1.48 -3.87 21.95
C SER A 54 -2.85 -3.39 21.53
N SER A 55 -3.88 -4.16 21.87
CA SER A 55 -5.28 -3.87 21.58
C SER A 55 -5.82 -2.60 22.26
N THR A 56 -4.96 -1.84 22.94
CA THR A 56 -5.27 -0.61 23.70
C THR A 56 -5.13 0.68 22.89
N ASP A 57 -4.57 0.67 21.68
CA ASP A 57 -4.40 1.90 20.88
C ASP A 57 -5.71 2.41 20.23
N TYR A 58 -6.86 1.79 20.57
CA TYR A 58 -8.17 2.07 20.00
C TYR A 58 -9.19 2.70 20.97
N LEU A 59 -8.79 3.17 22.15
CA LEU A 59 -9.71 3.94 22.99
C LEU A 59 -9.64 5.43 22.64
N PRO A 60 -10.77 6.13 22.40
CA PRO A 60 -10.77 7.58 22.39
C PRO A 60 -10.28 8.04 23.77
N ARG A 61 -9.24 8.88 23.80
CA ARG A 61 -8.61 9.36 25.04
C ARG A 61 -9.51 10.37 25.76
N SER A 62 -10.63 9.88 26.28
CA SER A 62 -11.46 10.53 27.29
C SER A 62 -11.56 9.54 28.44
N MET A 63 -11.05 9.94 29.60
CA MET A 63 -10.84 9.16 30.84
C MET A 63 -9.50 8.39 30.92
N GLU A 64 -8.41 9.14 31.16
CA GLU A 64 -7.37 8.68 32.09
C GLU A 64 -7.03 9.81 33.05
N THR A 65 -7.47 9.65 34.29
CA THR A 65 -7.08 10.44 35.44
C THR A 65 -5.64 10.08 35.86
N SER A 66 -4.82 11.12 36.00
CA SER A 66 -3.66 11.20 36.89
C SER A 66 -2.62 10.07 36.84
N GLY A 67 -1.76 10.12 35.81
CA GLY A 67 -0.43 9.49 35.83
C GLY A 67 0.59 10.40 35.14
N LYS A 68 1.54 10.96 35.89
CA LYS A 68 2.62 11.82 35.38
C LYS A 68 3.51 11.05 34.40
N ARG A 69 3.28 11.17 33.09
CA ARG A 69 4.26 10.81 32.04
C ARG A 69 5.12 12.03 31.72
N LYS A 70 6.44 11.84 31.66
CA LYS A 70 7.41 12.86 31.20
C LYS A 70 7.04 13.34 29.78
N PRO A 71 7.09 14.65 29.48
CA PRO A 71 6.89 15.14 28.12
C PRO A 71 8.21 14.98 27.36
N GLY A 72 8.22 14.30 26.21
CA GLY A 72 9.41 14.31 25.34
C GLY A 72 9.64 13.11 24.41
N GLY A 73 8.85 12.04 24.48
CA GLY A 73 8.96 10.96 23.49
C GLY A 73 8.01 11.21 22.32
N ARG A 74 8.51 11.64 21.16
CA ARG A 74 7.74 11.54 19.90
C ARG A 74 7.41 10.05 19.71
N THR A 75 6.13 9.69 19.74
CA THR A 75 5.67 8.34 19.42
C THR A 75 6.17 7.99 18.03
N ARG A 76 7.04 6.98 17.92
CA ARG A 76 7.55 6.46 16.66
C ARG A 76 6.37 6.16 15.73
N ARG A 77 6.29 6.84 14.58
CA ARG A 77 5.31 6.53 13.53
C ARG A 77 5.47 5.04 13.22
N GLN A 78 4.44 4.24 13.49
CA GLN A 78 4.39 2.89 12.93
C GLN A 78 4.33 3.08 11.43
N ASN A 79 5.41 2.75 10.73
CA ASN A 79 5.58 3.04 9.31
C ASN A 79 4.74 2.06 8.47
N ARG A 80 3.41 2.17 8.61
CA ARG A 80 2.41 1.37 7.91
C ARG A 80 2.36 1.86 6.48
N ARG A 81 3.16 1.23 5.62
CA ARG A 81 3.24 1.62 4.21
C ARG A 81 2.11 1.06 3.37
N TYR A 82 1.64 -0.14 3.72
CA TYR A 82 0.64 -0.83 2.91
C TYR A 82 -0.58 -1.23 3.73
N ILE A 83 -1.74 -1.18 3.08
CA ILE A 83 -2.90 -1.98 3.42
C ILE A 83 -3.06 -2.99 2.31
N VAL A 84 -2.93 -4.28 2.63
CA VAL A 84 -3.10 -5.35 1.66
C VAL A 84 -4.47 -5.99 1.85
N THR A 85 -5.28 -6.03 0.79
CA THR A 85 -6.68 -6.48 0.83
C THR A 85 -7.02 -7.41 -0.33
N GLN A 86 -8.11 -8.17 -0.18
CA GLN A 86 -8.73 -8.87 -1.31
C GLN A 86 -9.33 -7.88 -2.33
N GLY A 87 -9.56 -8.35 -3.56
CA GLY A 87 -10.36 -7.64 -4.55
C GLY A 87 -11.77 -7.36 -4.00
N PRO A 88 -12.25 -6.10 -4.04
CA PRO A 88 -13.57 -5.77 -3.51
C PRO A 88 -14.69 -6.55 -4.17
N LEU A 89 -15.65 -6.99 -3.35
CA LEU A 89 -16.89 -7.63 -3.77
C LEU A 89 -18.02 -6.60 -3.75
N PRO A 90 -19.11 -6.78 -4.52
CA PRO A 90 -20.23 -5.83 -4.53
C PRO A 90 -20.79 -5.53 -3.14
N THR A 91 -20.80 -6.54 -2.26
CA THR A 91 -21.24 -6.41 -0.87
C THR A 91 -20.25 -5.66 0.03
N THR A 92 -19.00 -5.50 -0.38
CA THR A 92 -17.93 -4.87 0.42
C THR A 92 -17.41 -3.57 -0.21
N PHE A 93 -18.08 -3.02 -1.23
CA PHE A 93 -17.64 -1.77 -1.87
C PHE A 93 -17.68 -0.58 -0.92
N VAL A 94 -18.74 -0.48 -0.12
CA VAL A 94 -18.88 0.59 0.89
C VAL A 94 -17.77 0.47 1.92
N ASP A 95 -17.53 -0.73 2.42
CA ASP A 95 -16.48 -1.02 3.40
C ASP A 95 -15.08 -0.70 2.86
N PHE A 96 -14.80 -1.06 1.60
CA PHE A 96 -13.55 -0.75 0.94
C PHE A 96 -13.31 0.77 0.88
N TRP A 97 -14.28 1.55 0.42
CA TRP A 97 -14.15 3.00 0.34
C TRP A 97 -14.08 3.68 1.72
N LYS A 98 -14.77 3.12 2.74
CA LYS A 98 -14.59 3.55 4.13
C LYS A 98 -13.15 3.37 4.58
N VAL A 99 -12.52 2.24 4.30
CA VAL A 99 -11.08 2.04 4.60
C VAL A 99 -10.20 3.07 3.87
N VAL A 100 -10.43 3.29 2.57
CA VAL A 100 -9.68 4.30 1.81
C VAL A 100 -9.81 5.67 2.49
N TRP A 101 -11.02 6.04 2.89
CA TRP A 101 -11.32 7.31 3.54
C TRP A 101 -10.70 7.42 4.94
N GLU A 102 -10.99 6.48 5.83
CA GLU A 102 -10.57 6.46 7.24
C GLU A 102 -9.05 6.41 7.36
N GLN A 103 -8.38 5.61 6.51
CA GLN A 103 -6.94 5.45 6.52
C GLN A 103 -6.20 6.53 5.73
N ARG A 104 -6.94 7.49 5.14
CA ARG A 104 -6.37 8.61 4.37
C ARG A 104 -5.45 8.17 3.22
N SER A 105 -5.66 6.96 2.71
CA SER A 105 -4.91 6.39 1.60
C SER A 105 -5.12 7.23 0.34
N ARG A 106 -4.04 7.58 -0.35
CA ARG A 106 -4.09 8.35 -1.61
C ARG A 106 -3.82 7.49 -2.85
N ILE A 107 -3.24 6.31 -2.65
CA ILE A 107 -2.85 5.38 -3.71
C ILE A 107 -3.61 4.07 -3.58
N ILE A 108 -4.15 3.59 -4.68
CA ILE A 108 -4.71 2.25 -4.81
C ILE A 108 -3.98 1.51 -5.94
N VAL A 109 -3.45 0.34 -5.64
CA VAL A 109 -2.75 -0.54 -6.59
C VAL A 109 -3.57 -1.81 -6.82
N MET A 110 -4.03 -2.00 -8.05
CA MET A 110 -4.81 -3.14 -8.50
C MET A 110 -3.98 -4.02 -9.43
N LEU A 111 -3.62 -5.23 -8.98
CA LEU A 111 -2.71 -6.12 -9.70
C LEU A 111 -3.44 -7.24 -10.46
N THR A 112 -4.65 -6.97 -10.93
CA THR A 112 -5.51 -7.95 -11.62
C THR A 112 -6.39 -7.27 -12.64
N ARG A 113 -6.76 -7.99 -13.70
CA ARG A 113 -7.94 -7.63 -14.49
C ARG A 113 -9.20 -7.95 -13.69
N GLU A 114 -10.33 -7.39 -14.10
CA GLU A 114 -11.65 -7.68 -13.52
C GLU A 114 -12.00 -9.16 -13.73
N GLU A 115 -11.74 -9.66 -14.94
CA GLU A 115 -11.92 -11.05 -15.33
C GLU A 115 -10.64 -11.61 -15.95
N GLU A 116 -10.35 -12.88 -15.65
CA GLU A 116 -9.21 -13.59 -16.21
C GLU A 116 -9.58 -15.00 -16.62
N MET A 117 -9.02 -15.47 -17.74
CA MET A 117 -9.30 -16.81 -18.25
C MET A 117 -8.69 -17.86 -17.33
N ASN A 118 -9.53 -18.71 -16.74
CA ASN A 118 -9.04 -19.83 -15.95
C ASN A 118 -8.67 -20.99 -16.89
N ARG A 119 -7.37 -21.30 -17.00
CA ARG A 119 -6.85 -22.41 -17.82
C ARG A 119 -7.47 -23.78 -17.49
N SER A 120 -7.96 -23.96 -16.26
CA SER A 120 -8.59 -25.21 -15.81
C SER A 120 -10.10 -25.27 -16.04
N LEU A 121 -10.78 -24.14 -16.27
CA LEU A 121 -12.25 -24.08 -16.29
C LEU A 121 -12.84 -23.60 -17.61
N SER A 122 -12.03 -23.32 -18.64
CA SER A 122 -12.47 -22.87 -19.98
C SER A 122 -13.45 -21.68 -19.98
N LEU A 123 -13.56 -20.96 -18.87
CA LEU A 123 -14.46 -19.83 -18.66
C LEU A 123 -13.71 -18.70 -17.96
N PRO A 124 -14.06 -17.43 -18.25
CA PRO A 124 -13.53 -16.29 -17.52
C PRO A 124 -13.95 -16.38 -16.06
N GLN A 125 -13.01 -16.12 -15.16
CA GLN A 125 -13.24 -16.06 -13.73
C GLN A 125 -13.09 -14.63 -13.27
N THR A 126 -14.14 -14.08 -12.67
CA THR A 126 -14.08 -12.78 -12.00
C THR A 126 -13.04 -12.80 -10.90
N LYS A 127 -12.05 -11.90 -10.99
CA LYS A 127 -10.98 -11.71 -10.01
C LYS A 127 -11.25 -10.52 -9.10
N CYS A 128 -11.86 -9.48 -9.65
CA CYS A 128 -12.24 -8.27 -8.95
C CYS A 128 -13.43 -7.61 -9.66
N HIS A 129 -14.38 -7.08 -8.89
CA HIS A 129 -15.47 -6.30 -9.49
C HIS A 129 -15.04 -4.84 -9.66
N CYS A 130 -15.70 -4.12 -10.57
CA CYS A 130 -15.49 -2.68 -10.72
C CYS A 130 -16.10 -1.94 -9.52
N TYR A 131 -15.25 -1.58 -8.56
CA TYR A 131 -15.65 -0.87 -7.33
C TYR A 131 -15.51 0.64 -7.44
N TRP A 132 -15.16 1.17 -8.62
CA TRP A 132 -14.95 2.60 -8.89
C TRP A 132 -15.96 3.09 -9.95
N PRO A 133 -16.22 4.41 -10.04
CA PRO A 133 -17.02 4.98 -11.10
C PRO A 133 -16.35 4.84 -12.48
N SER A 134 -17.10 4.39 -13.49
CA SER A 134 -16.60 4.29 -14.87
C SER A 134 -16.93 5.51 -15.74
N THR A 135 -17.89 6.34 -15.33
CA THR A 135 -18.29 7.54 -16.07
C THR A 135 -17.54 8.76 -15.53
N PRO A 136 -16.73 9.46 -16.34
CA PRO A 136 -16.04 10.66 -15.92
C PRO A 136 -17.00 11.75 -15.41
N TYR A 137 -16.59 12.47 -14.37
CA TYR A 137 -17.30 13.60 -13.75
C TYR A 137 -18.69 13.26 -13.18
N GLN A 138 -19.04 11.98 -13.10
CA GLN A 138 -20.28 11.52 -12.49
C GLN A 138 -20.02 10.88 -11.11
N PRO A 139 -20.45 11.51 -10.00
CA PRO A 139 -20.25 10.94 -8.67
C PRO A 139 -21.06 9.66 -8.47
N THR A 140 -20.40 8.61 -7.96
CA THR A 140 -21.04 7.39 -7.49
C THR A 140 -21.00 7.36 -5.96
N ALA A 141 -22.14 7.05 -5.34
CA ALA A 141 -22.26 6.99 -3.89
C ALA A 141 -21.95 5.59 -3.35
N TYR A 142 -21.09 5.53 -2.34
CA TYR A 142 -20.74 4.35 -1.56
C TYR A 142 -21.05 4.65 -0.09
N GLY A 143 -22.31 4.49 0.31
CA GLY A 143 -22.77 4.94 1.62
C GLY A 143 -22.64 6.47 1.77
N PRO A 144 -21.99 7.00 2.81
CA PRO A 144 -21.79 8.44 2.99
C PRO A 144 -20.66 9.02 2.12
N LEU A 145 -19.95 8.18 1.37
CA LEU A 145 -18.85 8.61 0.51
C LEU A 145 -19.34 8.80 -0.93
N LYS A 146 -18.83 9.83 -1.59
CA LYS A 146 -19.03 10.06 -3.02
C LYS A 146 -17.67 10.00 -3.71
N VAL A 147 -17.55 9.12 -4.69
CA VAL A 147 -16.34 8.94 -5.49
C VAL A 147 -16.64 9.34 -6.93
N THR A 148 -15.75 10.11 -7.55
CA THR A 148 -15.89 10.59 -8.92
C THR A 148 -14.63 10.26 -9.70
N LEU A 149 -14.78 9.75 -10.93
CA LEU A 149 -13.67 9.60 -11.88
C LEU A 149 -13.41 10.94 -12.55
N LEU A 150 -12.18 11.44 -12.51
CA LEU A 150 -11.77 12.63 -13.25
C LEU A 150 -11.19 12.23 -14.61
N THR A 151 -10.11 11.44 -14.58
CA THR A 151 -9.38 11.05 -15.78
C THR A 151 -9.02 9.56 -15.75
N GLU A 152 -8.94 8.93 -16.92
CA GLU A 152 -8.38 7.58 -17.13
C GLU A 152 -7.33 7.66 -18.25
N THR A 153 -6.10 7.24 -17.95
CA THR A 153 -4.98 7.17 -18.91
C THR A 153 -4.47 5.74 -18.98
N ARG A 154 -4.07 5.30 -20.18
CA ARG A 154 -3.56 3.95 -20.42
C ARG A 154 -2.13 4.00 -20.92
N LEU A 155 -1.21 3.43 -20.14
CA LEU A 155 0.20 3.32 -20.50
C LEU A 155 0.49 1.90 -20.98
N THR A 156 0.82 1.76 -22.26
CA THR A 156 1.23 0.48 -22.85
C THR A 156 2.61 0.07 -22.34
N VAL A 157 2.73 -1.16 -21.85
CA VAL A 157 4.02 -1.73 -21.41
C VAL A 157 4.65 -2.54 -22.54
N SER A 158 3.94 -3.53 -23.07
CA SER A 158 4.46 -4.40 -24.15
C SER A 158 3.47 -4.62 -25.29
N SER A 159 2.16 -4.64 -24.99
CA SER A 159 1.10 -4.91 -25.96
C SER A 159 -0.19 -4.21 -25.54
N SER A 160 -1.21 -4.20 -26.41
CA SER A 160 -2.51 -3.57 -26.11
C SER A 160 -3.21 -4.14 -24.86
N GLU A 161 -2.87 -5.38 -24.49
CA GLU A 161 -3.44 -6.07 -23.32
C GLU A 161 -2.56 -5.92 -22.06
N ASP A 162 -1.28 -5.58 -22.21
CA ASP A 162 -0.32 -5.36 -21.14
C ASP A 162 -0.12 -3.86 -20.91
N VAL A 163 -1.00 -3.31 -20.08
CA VAL A 163 -1.12 -1.88 -19.83
C VAL A 163 -1.14 -1.59 -18.33
N ILE A 164 -0.70 -0.38 -17.98
CA ILE A 164 -0.96 0.23 -16.68
C ILE A 164 -2.04 1.29 -16.91
N ILE A 165 -3.21 1.07 -16.33
CA ILE A 165 -4.32 2.01 -16.35
C ILE A 165 -4.21 2.89 -15.11
N ILE A 166 -4.17 4.20 -15.29
CA ILE A 166 -4.10 5.19 -14.23
C ILE A 166 -5.40 5.96 -14.21
N ARG A 167 -6.06 6.01 -13.07
CA ARG A 167 -7.29 6.79 -12.86
C ARG A 167 -7.07 7.80 -11.77
N GLN A 168 -7.41 9.05 -12.05
CA GLN A 168 -7.54 10.09 -11.02
C GLN A 168 -8.97 10.10 -10.53
N LEU A 169 -9.16 9.80 -9.25
CA LEU A 169 -10.46 9.78 -8.59
C LEU A 169 -10.49 10.87 -7.53
N THR A 170 -11.66 11.41 -7.24
CA THR A 170 -11.88 12.22 -6.04
C THR A 170 -12.83 11.52 -5.10
N ILE A 171 -12.59 11.67 -3.79
CA ILE A 171 -13.47 11.16 -2.75
C ILE A 171 -13.86 12.28 -1.78
N SER A 172 -15.14 12.34 -1.46
CA SER A 172 -15.70 13.30 -0.50
C SER A 172 -16.69 12.60 0.43
N HIS A 173 -16.90 13.15 1.62
CA HIS A 173 -17.85 12.64 2.61
C HIS A 173 -19.06 13.57 2.71
N THR A 174 -20.27 13.03 2.72
CA THR A 174 -21.51 13.83 2.72
C THR A 174 -21.70 14.66 3.98
N SER A 175 -21.12 14.26 5.10
CA SER A 175 -21.13 15.02 6.35
C SER A 175 -19.97 16.02 6.48
N SER A 176 -19.08 16.11 5.48
CA SER A 176 -18.00 17.10 5.54
C SER A 176 -18.58 18.51 5.53
N PRO A 177 -18.02 19.45 6.32
CA PRO A 177 -18.44 20.85 6.29
C PRO A 177 -18.41 21.42 4.86
N ALA A 178 -19.35 22.33 4.57
CA ALA A 178 -19.37 23.04 3.30
C ALA A 178 -18.02 23.77 3.08
N GLY A 179 -17.40 23.55 1.93
CA GLY A 179 -16.06 24.07 1.62
C GLY A 179 -14.90 23.10 1.90
N THR A 180 -15.15 21.91 2.46
CA THR A 180 -14.09 20.89 2.58
C THR A 180 -13.74 20.36 1.19
N SER A 181 -12.46 20.45 0.82
CA SER A 181 -11.98 19.92 -0.46
C SER A 181 -12.13 18.40 -0.54
N ALA A 182 -12.51 17.91 -1.73
CA ALA A 182 -12.48 16.48 -1.99
C ALA A 182 -11.03 16.01 -2.05
N ARG A 183 -10.77 14.79 -1.59
CA ARG A 183 -9.42 14.21 -1.63
C ARG A 183 -9.20 13.50 -2.96
N THR A 184 -8.10 13.81 -3.62
CA THR A 184 -7.67 13.10 -4.82
C THR A 184 -7.03 11.75 -4.45
N ILE A 185 -7.32 10.73 -5.26
CA ILE A 185 -6.84 9.35 -5.15
C ILE A 185 -6.31 8.94 -6.53
N THR A 186 -5.06 8.49 -6.59
CA THR A 186 -4.52 7.84 -7.80
C THR A 186 -4.76 6.33 -7.70
N HIS A 187 -5.55 5.79 -8.62
CA HIS A 187 -5.78 4.35 -8.79
C HIS A 187 -4.96 3.82 -9.95
N LEU A 188 -4.06 2.87 -9.71
CA LEU A 188 -3.20 2.25 -10.71
C LEU A 188 -3.54 0.77 -10.85
N GLN A 189 -4.00 0.37 -12.04
CA GLN A 189 -4.33 -1.01 -12.37
C GLN A 189 -3.34 -1.57 -13.38
N TYR A 190 -2.67 -2.66 -13.04
CA TYR A 190 -1.77 -3.36 -13.95
C TYR A 190 -2.42 -4.62 -14.51
N THR A 191 -2.54 -4.70 -15.84
CA THR A 191 -3.24 -5.79 -16.54
C THR A 191 -2.32 -6.89 -17.05
N GLY A 192 -1.00 -6.66 -17.08
CA GLY A 192 -0.02 -7.63 -17.58
C GLY A 192 0.25 -8.82 -16.66
N TRP A 193 -0.20 -8.78 -15.40
CA TRP A 193 0.04 -9.84 -14.43
C TRP A 193 -1.10 -10.87 -14.41
N GLN A 194 -1.00 -11.90 -15.25
CA GLN A 194 -1.98 -12.99 -15.33
C GLN A 194 -1.98 -13.88 -14.06
N ASP A 195 -3.15 -14.41 -13.70
CA ASP A 195 -3.36 -15.24 -12.52
C ASP A 195 -2.68 -16.60 -12.64
N PHE A 196 -2.12 -17.07 -11.52
CA PHE A 196 -1.26 -18.27 -11.42
C PHE A 196 0.01 -18.26 -12.30
N ALA A 197 0.30 -17.15 -12.96
CA ALA A 197 1.53 -16.91 -13.69
C ALA A 197 2.31 -15.73 -13.08
N VAL A 198 3.45 -15.45 -13.70
CA VAL A 198 4.21 -14.22 -13.51
C VAL A 198 4.36 -13.58 -14.89
N PRO A 199 4.49 -12.25 -14.98
CA PRO A 199 4.81 -11.58 -16.24
C PRO A 199 6.07 -12.18 -16.88
N ASP A 200 6.14 -12.16 -18.21
CA ASP A 200 7.30 -12.71 -18.94
C ASP A 200 8.60 -11.94 -18.64
N ASN A 201 8.47 -10.69 -18.23
CA ASN A 201 9.57 -9.85 -17.75
C ASN A 201 9.05 -8.86 -16.70
N PRO A 202 9.93 -8.32 -15.83
CA PRO A 202 9.51 -7.48 -14.71
C PRO A 202 9.25 -6.01 -15.07
N VAL A 203 9.43 -5.57 -16.32
CA VAL A 203 9.40 -4.15 -16.71
C VAL A 203 8.07 -3.47 -16.32
N GLY A 204 6.94 -4.11 -16.60
CA GLY A 204 5.62 -3.57 -16.22
C GLY A 204 5.44 -3.45 -14.71
N CYS A 205 5.91 -4.44 -13.95
CA CYS A 205 5.87 -4.41 -12.49
C CYS A 205 6.77 -3.30 -11.92
N LEU A 206 8.00 -3.17 -12.43
CA LEU A 206 8.94 -2.13 -12.00
C LEU A 206 8.42 -0.73 -12.35
N ARG A 207 7.83 -0.57 -13.54
CA ARG A 207 7.20 0.69 -13.96
C ARG A 207 6.02 1.06 -13.07
N LEU A 208 5.17 0.09 -12.71
CA LEU A 208 4.08 0.29 -11.77
C LEU A 208 4.61 0.75 -10.40
N ILE A 209 5.62 0.08 -9.84
CA ILE A 209 6.26 0.46 -8.58
C ILE A 209 6.81 1.88 -8.63
N HIS A 210 7.47 2.25 -9.72
CA HIS A 210 7.99 3.60 -9.92
C HIS A 210 6.84 4.64 -9.89
N LEU A 211 5.78 4.41 -10.66
CA LEU A 211 4.63 5.32 -10.73
C LEU A 211 3.90 5.45 -9.38
N THR A 212 3.70 4.34 -8.66
CA THR A 212 3.07 4.36 -7.33
C THR A 212 3.90 5.15 -6.34
N ASN A 213 5.23 4.99 -6.37
CA ASN A 213 6.14 5.65 -5.44
C ASN A 213 6.27 7.14 -5.74
N GLN A 214 6.32 7.50 -7.02
CA GLN A 214 6.30 8.88 -7.45
C GLN A 214 5.00 9.57 -6.99
N ALA A 215 3.84 8.97 -7.25
CA ALA A 215 2.56 9.53 -6.83
C ALA A 215 2.44 9.66 -5.30
N GLN A 216 2.84 8.63 -4.54
CA GLN A 216 2.87 8.68 -3.08
C GLN A 216 3.76 9.84 -2.57
N THR A 217 4.95 10.00 -3.14
CA THR A 217 5.88 11.08 -2.75
C THR A 217 5.32 12.46 -3.05
N LEU A 218 4.60 12.62 -4.16
CA LEU A 218 3.95 13.89 -4.51
C LEU A 218 2.87 14.25 -3.50
N TYR A 219 1.98 13.31 -3.14
CA TYR A 219 0.98 13.55 -2.10
C TYR A 219 1.60 13.86 -0.73
N GLU A 220 2.71 13.21 -0.38
CA GLU A 220 3.43 13.49 0.87
C GLU A 220 4.05 14.90 0.89
N LYS A 221 4.54 15.39 -0.26
CA LYS A 221 5.03 16.77 -0.40
C LYS A 221 3.90 17.80 -0.31
N GLU A 222 2.83 17.60 -1.08
CA GLU A 222 1.63 18.44 -1.04
C GLU A 222 1.06 18.52 0.38
N SER A 223 0.92 17.37 1.05
CA SER A 223 0.48 17.32 2.45
C SER A 223 1.41 18.06 3.42
N ALA A 224 2.71 18.10 3.16
CA ALA A 224 3.66 18.80 4.01
C ALA A 224 3.58 20.33 3.79
N GLU A 225 3.25 20.77 2.58
CA GLU A 225 2.97 22.17 2.25
C GLU A 225 1.66 22.61 2.90
N ASP A 226 0.56 21.86 2.71
CA ASP A 226 -0.74 22.07 3.37
C ASP A 226 -0.60 22.17 4.90
N GLN A 227 0.24 21.31 5.48
CA GLN A 227 0.47 21.31 6.93
C GLN A 227 1.10 22.63 7.38
N ARG A 228 2.12 23.10 6.66
CA ARG A 228 2.80 24.36 6.98
C ARG A 228 1.86 25.56 6.84
N GLU A 229 0.98 25.54 5.85
CA GLU A 229 -0.03 26.59 5.68
C GLU A 229 -1.01 26.63 6.84
N LYS A 230 -1.57 25.48 7.24
CA LYS A 230 -2.45 25.38 8.41
C LYS A 230 -1.79 25.81 9.71
N GLU A 231 -0.52 25.43 9.91
CA GLU A 231 0.26 25.87 11.07
C GLU A 231 0.46 27.40 11.05
N ASN A 232 0.68 28.01 9.87
CA ASN A 232 0.77 29.46 9.70
C ASN A 232 -0.57 30.17 9.95
N GLU A 233 -1.70 29.52 9.66
CA GLU A 233 -3.05 29.99 10.01
C GLU A 233 -3.38 29.87 11.51
N GLY A 234 -2.46 29.32 12.31
CA GLY A 234 -2.60 29.19 13.76
C GLY A 234 -3.30 27.91 14.22
N ILE A 235 -3.50 26.93 13.33
CA ILE A 235 -3.93 25.58 13.72
C ILE A 235 -2.77 24.89 14.43
N ASP A 236 -3.04 24.21 15.54
CA ASP A 236 -1.99 23.51 16.27
C ASP A 236 -1.36 22.39 15.43
N ALA A 237 -0.04 22.22 15.55
CA ALA A 237 0.73 21.29 14.73
C ALA A 237 0.22 19.83 14.78
N ALA A 238 -0.37 19.40 15.91
CA ALA A 238 -0.89 18.05 16.03
C ALA A 238 -2.19 17.86 15.23
N THR A 239 -3.10 18.84 15.28
CA THR A 239 -4.31 18.86 14.47
C THR A 239 -3.98 19.03 12.99
N ALA A 240 -3.08 19.95 12.63
CA ALA A 240 -2.64 20.17 11.26
C ALA A 240 -2.05 18.89 10.66
N ALA A 241 -1.12 18.22 11.36
CA ALA A 241 -0.53 16.96 10.92
C ALA A 241 -1.57 15.86 10.70
N LYS A 242 -2.55 15.72 11.61
CA LYS A 242 -3.61 14.72 11.50
C LYS A 242 -4.53 14.99 10.30
N ASP A 243 -4.82 16.26 10.04
CA ASP A 243 -5.74 16.67 8.99
C ASP A 243 -5.13 16.63 7.60
N THR A 244 -3.80 16.69 7.47
CA THR A 244 -3.10 16.62 6.19
C THR A 244 -2.53 15.24 5.89
N GLU A 245 -2.29 14.40 6.91
CA GLU A 245 -1.66 13.07 6.81
C GLU A 245 -1.99 12.29 5.52
N VAL A 246 -0.95 11.73 4.91
CA VAL A 246 -1.07 10.77 3.81
C VAL A 246 -0.95 9.36 4.35
N GLY A 247 -1.98 8.56 4.07
CA GLY A 247 -2.08 7.19 4.54
C GLY A 247 -1.28 6.16 3.76
N PRO A 248 -1.34 4.88 4.18
CA PRO A 248 -0.75 3.74 3.47
C PRO A 248 -1.30 3.59 2.04
N MET A 249 -0.48 3.03 1.16
CA MET A 249 -0.93 2.57 -0.15
C MET A 249 -1.83 1.34 0.01
N ILE A 250 -2.99 1.33 -0.64
CA ILE A 250 -3.85 0.15 -0.68
C ILE A 250 -3.41 -0.72 -1.83
N VAL A 251 -3.05 -1.98 -1.57
CA VAL A 251 -2.61 -2.94 -2.59
C VAL A 251 -3.53 -4.14 -2.59
N HIS A 252 -4.07 -4.50 -3.75
CA HIS A 252 -4.92 -5.68 -3.88
C HIS A 252 -4.69 -6.42 -5.21
N CYS A 253 -5.14 -7.68 -5.22
CA CYS A 253 -5.27 -8.48 -6.43
C CYS A 253 -6.64 -9.16 -6.40
N SER A 254 -6.70 -10.49 -6.46
CA SER A 254 -7.93 -11.25 -6.18
C SER A 254 -8.06 -11.61 -4.69
N ALA A 255 -7.20 -12.49 -4.16
CA ALA A 255 -7.20 -12.84 -2.73
C ALA A 255 -6.35 -11.89 -1.85
N GLY A 256 -5.56 -11.01 -2.48
CA GLY A 256 -4.70 -10.06 -1.77
C GLY A 256 -3.49 -10.68 -1.09
N CYS A 257 -2.82 -11.66 -1.70
CA CYS A 257 -1.67 -12.33 -1.08
C CYS A 257 -0.56 -12.69 -2.08
N GLY A 258 -0.88 -13.36 -3.20
CA GLY A 258 0.13 -13.73 -4.21
C GLY A 258 0.78 -12.53 -4.90
N ARG A 259 0.05 -11.91 -5.83
CA ARG A 259 0.52 -10.74 -6.62
C ARG A 259 0.79 -9.52 -5.73
N SER A 260 -0.12 -9.23 -4.79
CA SER A 260 0.05 -8.15 -3.80
C SER A 260 1.30 -8.35 -2.95
N GLY A 261 1.56 -9.57 -2.48
CA GLY A 261 2.77 -9.87 -1.73
C GLY A 261 4.04 -9.71 -2.55
N ALA A 262 4.03 -10.14 -3.81
CA ALA A 262 5.17 -9.96 -4.70
C ALA A 262 5.45 -8.47 -4.97
N PHE A 263 4.41 -7.68 -5.28
CA PHE A 263 4.53 -6.24 -5.45
C PHE A 263 5.12 -5.55 -4.22
N CYS A 264 4.51 -5.76 -3.04
CA CYS A 264 4.99 -5.15 -1.79
C CYS A 264 6.44 -5.57 -1.47
N THR A 265 6.78 -6.83 -1.74
CA THR A 265 8.13 -7.39 -1.48
C THR A 265 9.17 -6.71 -2.37
N ILE A 266 8.93 -6.66 -3.69
CA ILE A 266 9.84 -6.04 -4.64
C ILE A 266 10.03 -4.56 -4.29
N ASP A 267 8.92 -3.85 -4.07
CA ASP A 267 8.92 -2.43 -3.70
C ASP A 267 9.67 -2.15 -2.38
N THR A 268 9.49 -3.01 -1.38
CA THR A 268 10.20 -2.92 -0.09
C THR A 268 11.70 -3.17 -0.24
N VAL A 269 12.10 -4.22 -0.94
CA VAL A 269 13.51 -4.54 -1.13
C VAL A 269 14.22 -3.49 -1.95
N MET A 270 13.58 -2.96 -3.00
CA MET A 270 14.12 -1.84 -3.79
C MET A 270 14.39 -0.62 -2.90
N ARG A 271 13.49 -0.27 -1.98
CA ARG A 271 13.70 0.86 -1.06
C ARG A 271 14.79 0.60 -0.03
N LYS A 272 14.86 -0.61 0.54
CA LYS A 272 15.96 -1.02 1.42
C LYS A 272 17.30 -0.88 0.73
N MET A 273 17.43 -1.41 -0.49
CA MET A 273 18.66 -1.34 -1.28
C MET A 273 19.01 0.09 -1.71
N ALA A 274 18.01 0.94 -1.94
CA ALA A 274 18.20 2.36 -2.23
C ALA A 274 18.47 3.21 -0.96
N GLY A 275 18.49 2.61 0.23
CA GLY A 275 18.69 3.31 1.51
C GLY A 275 17.54 4.21 1.93
N LEU A 276 16.37 4.10 1.30
CA LEU A 276 15.21 4.98 1.54
C LEU A 276 14.48 4.69 2.86
N ASP A 277 14.66 3.49 3.42
CA ASP A 277 14.13 3.15 4.76
C ASP A 277 14.74 4.03 5.87
N ARG A 278 15.91 4.64 5.62
CA ARG A 278 16.60 5.55 6.57
C ARG A 278 15.92 6.90 6.74
N LEU A 279 15.04 7.30 5.82
CA LEU A 279 14.37 8.60 5.84
C LEU A 279 13.04 8.58 6.63
N ASP A 280 12.44 7.41 6.80
CA ASP A 280 11.16 7.27 7.51
C ASP A 280 11.34 7.03 9.03
N GLY A 281 12.52 6.59 9.45
CA GLY A 281 12.91 6.47 10.86
C GLY A 281 13.33 7.84 11.40
N GLY A 282 12.48 8.46 12.22
CA GLY A 282 12.82 9.73 12.87
C GLY A 282 14.15 9.65 13.63
N GLU A 283 14.93 10.74 13.58
CA GLU A 283 16.25 10.93 14.20
C GLU A 283 16.44 10.09 15.47
N GLY A 284 17.12 8.95 15.31
CA GLY A 284 17.69 8.19 16.41
C GLY A 284 18.83 8.98 17.04
N THR A 285 19.08 8.75 18.32
CA THR A 285 20.25 9.31 19.00
C THR A 285 21.52 8.70 18.41
N GLU A 286 22.38 9.54 17.83
CA GLU A 286 23.61 9.24 17.06
C GLU A 286 24.56 8.16 17.64
N THR A 287 24.41 7.81 18.93
CA THR A 287 25.34 6.91 19.64
C THR A 287 24.93 5.43 19.64
N ASP A 288 23.64 5.10 19.49
CA ASP A 288 23.18 3.71 19.32
C ASP A 288 23.25 3.25 17.85
N ASP A 289 23.39 4.19 16.93
CA ASP A 289 23.36 3.96 15.49
C ASP A 289 24.72 3.51 14.93
N GLU A 290 25.86 3.96 15.48
CA GLU A 290 27.19 3.63 14.94
C GLU A 290 27.60 2.16 15.18
N GLU A 291 27.41 1.64 16.40
CA GLU A 291 27.77 0.25 16.75
C GLU A 291 26.86 -0.76 16.02
N GLN A 292 25.59 -0.38 15.81
CA GLN A 292 24.63 -1.17 15.02
C GLN A 292 24.87 -1.05 13.51
N GLU A 293 25.27 0.11 13.01
CA GLU A 293 25.67 0.33 11.62
C GLU A 293 26.93 -0.46 11.29
N GLU A 294 27.90 -0.53 12.21
CA GLU A 294 29.11 -1.34 12.03
C GLU A 294 28.78 -2.85 12.02
N ALA A 295 27.88 -3.31 12.91
CA ALA A 295 27.39 -4.69 12.90
C ALA A 295 26.60 -5.04 11.63
N ARG A 296 25.76 -4.13 11.11
CA ARG A 296 25.01 -4.35 9.87
C ARG A 296 25.89 -4.30 8.64
N ARG A 297 26.81 -3.33 8.56
CA ARG A 297 27.81 -3.28 7.48
C ARG A 297 28.72 -4.50 7.51
N ALA A 298 29.06 -5.03 8.69
CA ALA A 298 29.77 -6.29 8.82
C ALA A 298 28.93 -7.46 8.30
N THR A 299 27.65 -7.56 8.68
CA THR A 299 26.74 -8.62 8.19
C THR A 299 26.47 -8.52 6.66
N GLU A 300 26.35 -7.31 6.13
CA GLU A 300 26.20 -7.02 4.69
C GLU A 300 27.50 -7.31 3.93
N ALA A 301 28.66 -6.97 4.51
CA ALA A 301 29.98 -7.28 3.94
C ALA A 301 30.33 -8.78 4.01
N GLU A 302 29.76 -9.52 4.95
CA GLU A 302 29.85 -10.99 5.03
C GLU A 302 29.00 -11.70 3.96
N GLY A 303 28.11 -10.99 3.27
CA GLY A 303 27.45 -11.47 2.05
C GLY A 303 26.29 -12.46 2.26
N VAL A 304 25.66 -12.49 3.45
CA VAL A 304 24.63 -13.50 3.77
C VAL A 304 23.37 -12.89 4.43
N VAL A 305 22.80 -11.83 3.85
CA VAL A 305 21.43 -11.43 4.20
C VAL A 305 20.56 -11.46 2.95
N ASP A 306 19.72 -12.49 2.86
CA ASP A 306 18.70 -12.58 1.83
C ASP A 306 17.52 -11.65 2.19
N LEU A 307 17.62 -10.39 1.75
CA LEU A 307 16.62 -9.35 1.99
C LEU A 307 15.24 -9.74 1.47
N LEU A 308 15.17 -10.50 0.37
CA LEU A 308 13.92 -10.95 -0.21
C LEU A 308 13.28 -12.04 0.67
N TYR A 309 14.06 -13.05 1.06
CA TYR A 309 13.60 -14.09 1.99
C TYR A 309 13.08 -13.49 3.30
N GLU A 310 13.87 -12.61 3.93
CA GLU A 310 13.48 -11.97 5.20
C GLU A 310 12.20 -11.15 5.02
N THR A 311 12.12 -10.35 3.97
CA THR A 311 10.94 -9.50 3.72
C THR A 311 9.68 -10.35 3.51
N VAL A 312 9.76 -11.45 2.75
CA VAL A 312 8.62 -12.34 2.52
C VAL A 312 8.16 -13.00 3.83
N GLU A 313 9.08 -13.54 4.63
CA GLU A 313 8.74 -14.19 5.89
C GLU A 313 8.08 -13.20 6.87
N ARG A 314 8.61 -11.98 6.98
CA ARG A 314 8.01 -10.92 7.81
C ARG A 314 6.64 -10.46 7.30
N PHE A 315 6.42 -10.42 5.99
CA PHE A 315 5.11 -10.12 5.44
C PHE A 315 4.11 -11.24 5.70
N ARG A 316 4.55 -12.50 5.71
CA ARG A 316 3.70 -13.65 6.05
C ARG A 316 3.28 -13.68 7.50
N GLU A 317 4.10 -13.14 8.41
CA GLU A 317 3.69 -12.89 9.80
C GLU A 317 2.52 -11.93 9.84
N GLN A 318 2.50 -10.88 9.02
CA GLN A 318 1.46 -9.84 9.07
C GLN A 318 0.22 -10.17 8.24
N ARG A 319 0.38 -10.87 7.13
CA ARG A 319 -0.72 -11.36 6.28
C ARG A 319 -0.36 -12.72 5.73
N VAL A 320 -1.16 -13.72 6.09
CA VAL A 320 -0.89 -15.11 5.74
C VAL A 320 -0.83 -15.29 4.23
N SER A 321 0.10 -16.14 3.76
CA SER A 321 0.26 -16.52 2.35
C SER A 321 0.75 -15.42 1.40
N MET A 322 1.36 -14.34 1.88
CA MET A 322 2.05 -13.37 1.02
C MET A 322 3.10 -14.07 0.16
N VAL A 323 3.10 -13.80 -1.16
CA VAL A 323 3.86 -14.53 -2.19
C VAL A 323 3.52 -16.04 -2.17
N GLN A 324 2.55 -16.45 -2.98
CA GLN A 324 1.92 -17.77 -2.87
C GLN A 324 2.65 -18.88 -3.62
N THR A 325 3.30 -18.58 -4.73
CA THR A 325 3.92 -19.61 -5.58
C THR A 325 5.43 -19.43 -5.68
N LEU A 326 6.15 -20.53 -5.92
CA LEU A 326 7.59 -20.47 -6.19
C LEU A 326 7.90 -19.57 -7.38
N ARG A 327 7.05 -19.56 -8.41
CA ARG A 327 7.22 -18.67 -9.58
C ARG A 327 7.16 -17.20 -9.18
N GLN A 328 6.21 -16.81 -8.33
CA GLN A 328 6.13 -15.44 -7.80
C GLN A 328 7.35 -15.08 -6.97
N TYR A 329 7.85 -16.02 -6.16
CA TYR A 329 9.05 -15.81 -5.35
C TYR A 329 10.29 -15.59 -6.23
N VAL A 330 10.53 -16.46 -7.21
CA VAL A 330 11.61 -16.31 -8.20
C VAL A 330 11.48 -14.99 -8.97
N PHE A 331 10.26 -14.64 -9.39
CA PHE A 331 10.00 -13.37 -10.07
C PHE A 331 10.37 -12.15 -9.21
N CYS A 332 10.27 -12.22 -7.87
CA CYS A 332 10.72 -11.13 -7.02
C CYS A 332 12.25 -10.94 -7.12
N TYR A 333 13.04 -12.02 -7.15
CA TYR A 333 14.49 -11.93 -7.38
C TYR A 333 14.79 -11.39 -8.77
N GLU A 334 14.11 -11.89 -9.81
CA GLU A 334 14.30 -11.42 -11.18
C GLU A 334 13.99 -9.92 -11.30
N ALA A 335 12.89 -9.46 -10.71
CA ALA A 335 12.51 -8.06 -10.73
C ALA A 335 13.53 -7.16 -10.04
N VAL A 336 13.98 -7.52 -8.84
CA VAL A 336 15.01 -6.76 -8.11
C VAL A 336 16.32 -6.75 -8.90
N MET A 337 16.74 -7.89 -9.45
CA MET A 337 17.94 -7.99 -10.28
C MET A 337 17.84 -7.08 -11.53
N TRP A 338 16.73 -7.12 -12.26
CA TRP A 338 16.52 -6.24 -13.41
C TRP A 338 16.54 -4.76 -13.02
N TRP A 339 15.95 -4.41 -11.89
CA TRP A 339 16.04 -3.06 -11.36
C TRP A 339 17.48 -2.62 -11.08
N THR A 340 18.31 -3.49 -10.46
CA THR A 340 19.75 -3.17 -10.25
C THR A 340 20.53 -2.99 -11.56
N LEU A 341 20.05 -3.58 -12.65
CA LEU A 341 20.59 -3.40 -14.01
C LEU A 341 20.04 -2.14 -14.71
N GLY A 342 19.20 -1.34 -14.04
CA GLY A 342 18.64 -0.09 -14.56
C GLY A 342 17.34 -0.24 -15.36
N TYR A 343 16.71 -1.41 -15.38
CA TYR A 343 15.40 -1.58 -16.02
C TYR A 343 14.26 -1.01 -15.15
N GLY A 344 13.20 -0.55 -15.79
CA GLY A 344 11.98 -0.06 -15.12
C GLY A 344 12.01 1.40 -14.67
N SER A 345 13.20 2.03 -14.60
CA SER A 345 13.32 3.49 -14.57
C SER A 345 12.99 4.04 -15.96
N PRO A 346 12.23 5.15 -16.08
CA PRO A 346 12.15 5.83 -17.35
C PRO A 346 13.57 6.18 -17.78
N LYS A 347 13.98 5.76 -18.98
CA LYS A 347 15.07 6.46 -19.65
C LYS A 347 14.58 7.90 -19.79
N GLU A 348 15.41 8.89 -19.49
CA GLU A 348 15.17 10.27 -19.90
C GLU A 348 15.14 10.30 -21.44
N GLU A 349 14.06 9.82 -22.04
CA GLU A 349 13.72 10.12 -23.42
C GLU A 349 13.17 11.53 -23.40
N ALA A 350 13.96 12.42 -24.00
CA ALA A 350 13.65 13.82 -24.16
C ALA A 350 12.22 14.02 -24.72
N GLY A 351 11.39 14.78 -24.01
CA GLY A 351 10.35 15.57 -24.66
C GLY A 351 8.88 15.25 -24.35
N GLU A 352 8.54 14.32 -23.47
CA GLU A 352 7.16 14.19 -22.96
C GLU A 352 7.18 14.13 -21.44
N GLY A 353 7.21 15.32 -20.81
CA GLY A 353 6.87 15.44 -19.41
C GLY A 353 5.46 14.95 -19.21
N LEU A 354 5.28 13.85 -18.49
CA LEU A 354 4.04 13.59 -17.76
C LEU A 354 3.95 14.67 -16.67
N ALA A 355 3.56 15.88 -17.09
CA ALA A 355 2.95 16.83 -16.20
C ALA A 355 1.66 16.15 -15.73
N ILE A 356 1.67 15.72 -14.48
CA ILE A 356 0.42 15.58 -13.73
C ILE A 356 -0.04 17.03 -13.56
N GLU A 357 -0.67 17.59 -14.58
CA GLU A 357 -1.36 18.87 -14.47
C GLU A 357 -2.52 18.64 -13.51
N MET A 358 -2.28 19.00 -12.24
CA MET A 358 -3.34 19.30 -11.31
C MET A 358 -3.89 20.64 -11.78
N ASP A 359 -4.99 20.61 -12.53
CA ASP A 359 -5.73 21.83 -12.86
C ASP A 359 -6.14 22.53 -11.56
N GLU A 360 -5.48 23.65 -11.26
CA GLU A 360 -6.01 24.69 -10.40
C GLU A 360 -6.99 25.54 -11.24
N GLU A 361 -8.29 25.31 -11.10
CA GLU A 361 -9.32 26.35 -11.19
C GLU A 361 -10.64 25.94 -10.52
#